data_AF-A0A2X3FKK6-F1
#
_entry.id   AF-A0A2X3FKK6-F1
#
_cell.length_a   1.000
_cell.length_b   1.000
_cell.length_c   1.000
_cell.angle_alpha   90.00
_cell.angle_beta   90.00
_cell.angle_gamma   90.00
#
_symmetry.space_group_name_H-M   'P 1'
#
loop_
_entity.id
_entity.type
_entity.pdbx_description
1 polymer ?
#
loop_
_entity_poly.entity_id
_entity_poly.type
_entity_poly.pdbx_seq_one_letter_code
_entity_poly.pdbx_strand_id
1 'polypeptide(L)'
;MEEMLQLGQHCSMTERRADEATREVSDWLKCDFMQDQVGNIFSGVIASVTGFGFFVRLNDLFIDGLVHVSSLDNDYYRFDQVGQRLIGESGGQTYRLGDRVEVRVEAVNMDERKIDFTLISSERAPRNVGKTAREKAKKSTSGKPGGRRRQVGKQVNFEPDSAFRKEKETARPKKEKKAKKTVGENTENRRRDESQARGKEEDRRVIDLPSP
;
A
#
# COMPACT_ATOMS: atom_id res chain seq x y z
N MET A 1 -24.09 -34.52 -21.39
CA MET A 1 -23.94 -33.23 -20.66
C MET A 1 -22.62 -33.19 -19.90
N GLU A 2 -22.19 -34.31 -19.30
CA GLU A 2 -20.90 -34.46 -18.60
C GLU A 2 -19.67 -34.26 -19.51
N GLU A 3 -19.71 -34.78 -20.75
CA GLU A 3 -18.65 -34.57 -21.75
C GLU A 3 -18.41 -33.08 -22.07
N MET A 4 -19.48 -32.29 -22.17
CA MET A 4 -19.37 -30.85 -22.47
C MET A 4 -18.71 -30.07 -21.32
N LEU A 5 -18.94 -30.49 -20.07
CA LEU A 5 -18.26 -29.93 -18.90
C LEU A 5 -16.77 -30.28 -18.90
N GLN A 6 -16.42 -31.52 -19.24
CA GLN A 6 -15.03 -31.97 -19.36
C GLN A 6 -14.30 -31.24 -20.48
N LEU A 7 -14.92 -31.08 -21.66
CA LEU A 7 -14.39 -30.29 -22.76
C LEU A 7 -14.20 -28.82 -22.37
N GLY A 8 -15.16 -28.22 -21.66
CA GLY A 8 -15.02 -26.84 -21.16
C GLY A 8 -13.81 -26.66 -20.23
N GLN A 9 -13.60 -27.60 -19.30
CA GLN A 9 -12.42 -27.62 -18.43
C GLN A 9 -11.13 -27.80 -19.23
N HIS A 10 -11.12 -28.74 -20.18
CA HIS A 10 -9.95 -29.03 -21.00
C HIS A 10 -9.54 -27.84 -21.87
N CYS A 11 -10.49 -27.19 -22.54
CA CYS A 11 -10.22 -25.98 -23.33
C CYS A 11 -9.68 -24.85 -22.46
N SER A 12 -10.30 -24.60 -21.30
CA SER A 12 -9.86 -23.55 -20.37
C SER A 12 -8.44 -23.79 -19.83
N MET A 13 -8.09 -25.06 -19.53
CA MET A 13 -6.75 -25.42 -19.08
C MET A 13 -5.72 -25.30 -20.20
N THR A 14 -6.09 -25.70 -21.41
CA THR A 14 -5.21 -25.64 -22.58
C THR A 14 -4.93 -24.21 -23.00
N GLU A 15 -5.93 -23.32 -22.95
CA GLU A 15 -5.80 -21.88 -23.19
C GLU A 15 -4.78 -21.25 -22.24
N ARG A 16 -4.97 -21.42 -20.91
CA ARG A 16 -4.02 -20.89 -19.91
C ARG A 16 -2.61 -21.44 -20.10
N ARG A 17 -2.48 -22.72 -20.42
CA ARG A 17 -1.18 -23.36 -20.68
C ARG A 17 -0.49 -22.79 -21.91
N ALA A 18 -1.25 -22.50 -22.97
CA ALA A 18 -0.70 -21.87 -24.18
C ALA A 18 -0.24 -20.43 -23.88
N ASP A 19 -1.02 -19.67 -23.11
CA ASP A 19 -0.65 -18.31 -22.69
C ASP A 19 0.60 -18.29 -21.80
N GLU A 20 0.72 -19.24 -20.86
CA GLU A 20 1.91 -19.40 -20.01
C GLU A 20 3.15 -19.68 -20.86
N ALA A 21 3.07 -20.61 -21.82
CA ALA A 21 4.18 -20.95 -22.69
C ALA A 21 4.60 -19.78 -23.60
N THR A 22 3.64 -19.03 -24.15
CA THR A 22 3.97 -17.86 -24.99
C THR A 22 4.60 -16.73 -24.18
N ARG A 23 4.11 -16.50 -22.95
CA ARG A 23 4.71 -15.53 -22.03
C ARG A 23 6.13 -15.92 -21.65
N GLU A 24 6.37 -17.18 -21.36
CA GLU A 24 7.70 -17.72 -21.06
C GLU A 24 8.72 -17.47 -22.18
N VAL A 25 8.32 -17.69 -23.44
CA VAL A 25 9.18 -17.39 -24.60
C VAL A 25 9.40 -15.89 -24.75
N SER A 26 8.37 -15.07 -24.52
CA SER A 26 8.51 -13.61 -24.54
C SER A 26 9.48 -13.12 -23.47
N ASP A 27 9.41 -13.65 -22.25
CA ASP A 27 10.30 -13.28 -21.15
C ASP A 27 11.75 -13.69 -21.43
N TRP A 28 11.97 -14.84 -22.05
CA TRP A 28 13.30 -15.25 -22.52
C TRP A 28 13.86 -14.29 -23.58
N LEU A 29 13.07 -13.95 -24.60
CA LEU A 29 13.49 -13.01 -25.65
C LEU A 29 13.77 -11.60 -25.10
N LYS A 30 12.99 -11.15 -24.10
CA LYS A 30 13.22 -9.87 -23.42
C LYS A 30 14.54 -9.87 -22.65
N CYS A 31 14.85 -10.97 -21.95
CA CYS A 31 16.14 -11.12 -21.27
C CYS A 31 17.28 -11.13 -22.30
N ASP A 32 17.12 -11.87 -23.39
CA ASP A 32 18.10 -11.96 -24.46
C ASP A 32 18.45 -10.57 -25.02
N PHE A 33 17.43 -9.78 -25.35
CA PHE A 33 17.59 -8.41 -25.84
C PHE A 33 18.28 -7.48 -24.82
N MET A 34 18.08 -7.70 -23.52
CA MET A 34 18.62 -6.84 -22.47
C MET A 34 20.07 -7.14 -22.10
N GLN A 35 20.62 -8.29 -22.52
CA GLN A 35 22.03 -8.62 -22.28
C GLN A 35 22.97 -7.56 -22.87
N ASP A 36 22.66 -7.06 -24.07
CA ASP A 36 23.44 -6.03 -24.74
C ASP A 36 23.21 -4.61 -24.16
N GLN A 37 22.23 -4.47 -23.26
CA GLN A 37 21.82 -3.19 -22.67
C GLN A 37 22.29 -3.04 -21.21
N VAL A 38 23.12 -3.95 -20.71
CA VAL A 38 23.69 -3.89 -19.36
C VAL A 38 24.52 -2.61 -19.19
N GLY A 39 24.25 -1.87 -18.11
CA GLY A 39 24.88 -0.59 -17.79
C GLY A 39 24.14 0.63 -18.34
N ASN A 40 23.22 0.47 -19.29
CA ASN A 40 22.43 1.58 -19.82
C ASN A 40 21.34 2.01 -18.83
N ILE A 41 20.94 3.28 -18.96
CA ILE A 41 19.92 3.92 -18.11
C ILE A 41 18.63 4.02 -18.90
N PHE A 42 17.53 3.61 -18.29
CA PHE A 42 16.21 3.65 -18.88
C PHE A 42 15.21 4.33 -17.94
N SER A 43 14.22 5.00 -18.54
CA SER A 43 13.05 5.49 -17.82
C SER A 43 11.97 4.42 -17.80
N GLY A 44 11.32 4.27 -16.65
CA GLY A 44 10.28 3.29 -16.45
C GLY A 44 9.26 3.70 -15.41
N VAL A 45 8.25 2.85 -15.25
CA VAL A 45 7.17 3.01 -14.29
C VAL A 45 7.13 1.79 -13.40
N ILE A 46 6.92 2.01 -12.10
CA ILE A 46 6.75 0.91 -11.15
C ILE A 46 5.46 0.16 -11.48
N ALA A 47 5.59 -1.10 -11.88
CA ALA A 47 4.50 -1.98 -12.31
C ALA A 47 3.98 -2.90 -11.19
N SER A 48 4.80 -3.20 -10.20
CA SER A 48 4.40 -3.94 -9.00
C SER A 48 5.33 -3.65 -7.84
N VAL A 49 4.82 -3.72 -6.62
CA VAL A 49 5.60 -3.51 -5.38
C VAL A 49 5.45 -4.74 -4.49
N THR A 50 6.57 -5.20 -3.95
CA THR A 50 6.65 -6.36 -3.06
C THR A 50 7.44 -6.00 -1.80
N GLY A 51 7.53 -6.93 -0.84
CA GLY A 51 8.30 -6.72 0.39
C GLY A 51 9.82 -6.66 0.20
N PHE A 52 10.34 -7.32 -0.84
CA PHE A 52 11.79 -7.40 -1.11
C PHE A 52 12.26 -6.39 -2.16
N GLY A 53 11.34 -5.63 -2.75
CA GLY A 53 11.66 -4.73 -3.86
C GLY A 53 10.44 -4.37 -4.70
N PHE A 54 10.67 -3.80 -5.86
CA PHE A 54 9.60 -3.45 -6.80
C PHE A 54 10.02 -3.72 -8.23
N PHE A 55 9.04 -4.02 -9.07
CA PHE A 55 9.24 -4.26 -10.49
C PHE A 55 9.01 -2.98 -11.27
N VAL A 56 9.95 -2.65 -12.15
CA VAL A 56 9.90 -1.48 -13.03
C VAL A 56 9.69 -1.95 -14.45
N ARG A 57 8.67 -1.42 -15.10
CA ARG A 57 8.41 -1.59 -16.53
C ARG A 57 9.04 -0.46 -17.30
N LEU A 58 9.88 -0.78 -18.28
CA LEU A 58 10.44 0.22 -19.18
C LEU A 58 9.38 0.76 -20.14
N ASN A 59 9.36 2.08 -20.36
CA ASN A 59 8.29 2.76 -21.09
C ASN A 59 8.15 2.30 -22.56
N ASP A 60 9.26 2.03 -23.24
CA ASP A 60 9.26 1.72 -24.68
C ASP A 60 9.43 0.22 -24.98
N LEU A 61 10.00 -0.54 -24.04
CA LEU A 61 10.39 -1.94 -24.26
C LEU A 61 9.39 -2.94 -23.66
N PHE A 62 8.48 -2.52 -22.78
CA PHE A 62 7.57 -3.41 -22.04
C PHE A 62 8.29 -4.59 -21.34
N ILE A 63 9.54 -4.32 -20.95
CA ILE A 63 10.38 -5.23 -20.19
C ILE A 63 10.26 -4.85 -18.72
N ASP A 64 10.02 -5.86 -17.90
CA ASP A 64 9.93 -5.73 -16.46
C ASP A 64 11.25 -6.20 -15.85
N GLY A 65 11.79 -5.45 -14.89
CA GLY A 65 12.96 -5.86 -14.11
C GLY A 65 12.80 -5.50 -12.64
N LEU A 66 13.54 -6.19 -11.79
CA LEU A 66 13.45 -6.10 -10.35
C LEU A 66 14.46 -5.11 -9.79
N VAL A 67 13.99 -4.15 -9.01
CA VAL A 67 14.84 -3.36 -8.12
C VAL A 67 14.75 -3.97 -6.73
N HIS A 68 15.83 -4.60 -6.29
CA HIS A 68 15.89 -5.18 -4.95
C HIS A 68 16.06 -4.10 -3.89
N VAL A 69 15.45 -4.28 -2.71
CA VAL A 69 15.52 -3.32 -1.60
C VAL A 69 16.97 -3.05 -1.15
N SER A 70 17.87 -4.03 -1.30
CA SER A 70 19.29 -3.88 -0.98
C SER A 70 20.06 -2.96 -1.94
N SER A 71 19.53 -2.73 -3.15
CA SER A 71 20.13 -1.80 -4.12
C SER A 71 19.74 -0.33 -3.84
N LEU A 72 18.75 -0.12 -2.97
CA LEU A 72 18.31 1.19 -2.53
C LEU A 72 19.22 1.72 -1.42
N ASP A 73 19.01 2.98 -1.03
CA ASP A 73 19.65 3.56 0.14
C ASP A 73 19.44 2.66 1.37
N ASN A 74 20.49 2.54 2.20
CA ASN A 74 20.53 1.65 3.37
C ASN A 74 19.54 2.09 4.47
N ASP A 75 18.26 1.87 4.24
CA ASP A 75 17.13 2.25 5.08
C ASP A 75 16.21 1.04 5.34
N TYR A 76 15.42 1.13 6.40
CA TYR A 76 14.38 0.16 6.71
C TYR A 76 13.14 0.48 5.89
N TYR A 77 12.81 -0.43 4.97
CA TYR A 77 11.66 -0.31 4.10
C TYR A 77 10.46 -1.10 4.62
N ARG A 78 9.35 -0.41 4.90
CA ARG A 78 8.08 -1.02 5.26
C ARG A 78 7.18 -1.16 4.03
N PHE A 79 6.77 -2.40 3.76
CA PHE A 79 5.80 -2.69 2.70
C PHE A 79 4.36 -2.55 3.20
N ASP A 80 3.58 -1.73 2.51
CA ASP A 80 2.14 -1.57 2.71
C ASP A 80 1.40 -2.23 1.53
N GLN A 81 0.85 -3.41 1.78
CA GLN A 81 0.14 -4.22 0.78
C GLN A 81 -1.10 -3.53 0.21
N VAL A 82 -1.86 -2.82 1.06
CA VAL A 82 -3.12 -2.17 0.64
C VAL A 82 -2.81 -0.98 -0.25
N GLY A 83 -1.78 -0.21 0.10
CA GLY A 83 -1.35 0.95 -0.67
C GLY A 83 -0.39 0.63 -1.82
N GLN A 84 0.01 -0.64 -2.00
CA GLN A 84 1.06 -1.10 -2.92
C GLN A 84 2.26 -0.15 -2.96
N ARG A 85 2.84 0.07 -1.77
CA ARG A 85 3.90 1.04 -1.59
C ARG A 85 4.96 0.55 -0.63
N LEU A 86 6.20 0.93 -0.92
CA LEU A 86 7.36 0.73 -0.08
C LEU A 86 7.69 2.07 0.58
N ILE A 87 7.76 2.12 1.91
CA ILE A 87 8.01 3.35 2.68
C ILE A 87 9.32 3.20 3.44
N GLY A 88 10.31 4.02 3.14
CA GLY A 88 11.54 4.13 3.92
C GLY A 88 11.27 4.85 5.24
N GLU A 89 11.75 4.28 6.34
CA GLU A 89 11.52 4.78 7.69
C GLU A 89 12.39 6.00 8.00
N SER A 90 13.66 6.00 7.59
CA SER A 90 14.62 7.07 7.87
C SER A 90 14.57 8.18 6.83
N GLY A 91 14.52 7.83 5.54
CA GLY A 91 14.53 8.79 4.43
C GLY A 91 13.15 9.37 4.12
N GLY A 92 12.07 8.71 4.57
CA GLY A 92 10.69 9.06 4.18
C GLY A 92 10.40 8.87 2.69
N GLN A 93 11.35 8.28 1.95
CA GLN A 93 11.20 7.96 0.53
C GLN A 93 10.06 6.95 0.38
N THR A 94 9.16 7.18 -0.56
CA THR A 94 8.03 6.28 -0.79
C THR A 94 7.98 5.92 -2.25
N TYR A 95 8.07 4.63 -2.55
CA TYR A 95 7.89 4.08 -3.89
C TYR A 95 6.51 3.48 -4.00
N ARG A 96 5.70 3.92 -4.97
CA ARG A 96 4.32 3.45 -5.16
C ARG A 96 4.17 2.87 -6.56
N LEU A 97 3.17 2.00 -6.71
CA LEU A 97 2.69 1.61 -8.03
C LEU A 97 2.40 2.85 -8.88
N GLY A 98 2.93 2.89 -10.10
CA GLY A 98 2.72 3.96 -11.08
C GLY A 98 3.67 5.14 -10.99
N ASP A 99 4.58 5.18 -10.01
CA ASP A 99 5.62 6.21 -9.96
C ASP A 99 6.62 6.05 -11.11
N ARG A 100 7.09 7.17 -11.67
CA ARG A 100 8.14 7.22 -12.69
C ARG A 100 9.51 7.20 -12.04
N VAL A 101 10.38 6.36 -12.57
CA VAL A 101 11.73 6.13 -12.05
C VAL A 101 12.73 5.98 -13.20
N GLU A 102 13.96 6.37 -12.92
CA GLU A 102 15.10 6.08 -13.78
C GLU A 102 15.93 4.95 -13.16
N VAL A 103 16.13 3.90 -13.95
CA VAL A 103 16.82 2.68 -13.52
C VAL A 103 17.98 2.37 -14.45
N ARG A 104 19.03 1.77 -13.89
CA ARG A 104 20.14 1.20 -14.66
C ARG A 104 20.03 -0.31 -14.68
N VAL A 105 20.32 -0.91 -15.82
CA VAL A 105 20.47 -2.36 -15.94
C VAL A 105 21.76 -2.80 -15.26
N GLU A 106 21.67 -3.58 -14.19
CA GLU A 106 22.83 -4.05 -13.42
C GLU A 106 23.29 -5.43 -13.92
N ALA A 107 22.35 -6.36 -14.01
CA ALA A 107 22.61 -7.73 -14.46
C ALA A 107 21.38 -8.33 -15.14
N VAL A 108 21.62 -9.30 -16.01
CA VAL A 108 20.59 -10.12 -16.65
C VAL A 108 20.94 -11.58 -16.40
N ASN A 109 20.02 -12.32 -15.81
CA ASN A 109 20.14 -13.74 -15.58
C ASN A 109 19.23 -14.49 -16.56
N MET A 110 19.85 -15.15 -17.55
CA MET A 110 19.15 -15.89 -18.59
C MET A 110 18.53 -17.21 -18.09
N ASP A 111 19.13 -17.82 -17.06
CA ASP A 111 18.64 -19.08 -16.49
C ASP A 111 17.33 -18.85 -15.73
N GLU A 112 17.28 -17.80 -14.91
CA GLU A 112 16.09 -17.43 -14.16
C GLU A 112 15.13 -16.51 -14.93
N ARG A 113 15.54 -16.02 -16.11
CA ARG A 113 14.84 -15.00 -16.92
C ARG A 113 14.51 -13.76 -16.07
N LYS A 114 15.48 -13.32 -15.27
CA LYS A 114 15.36 -12.16 -14.39
C LYS A 114 16.33 -11.07 -14.82
N ILE A 115 15.87 -9.84 -14.68
CA ILE A 115 16.66 -8.65 -14.95
C ILE A 115 16.72 -7.85 -13.66
N ASP A 116 17.93 -7.57 -13.21
CA ASP A 116 18.17 -6.79 -12.00
C ASP A 116 18.48 -5.34 -12.38
N PHE A 117 17.78 -4.44 -11.69
CA PHE A 117 17.88 -3.01 -11.87
C PHE A 117 18.36 -2.33 -10.59
N THR A 118 19.20 -1.31 -10.77
CA THR A 118 19.55 -0.37 -9.70
C THR A 118 18.77 0.92 -9.91
N LEU A 119 18.20 1.49 -8.85
CA LEU A 119 17.55 2.79 -8.90
C LEU A 119 18.60 3.92 -8.97
N ILE A 120 18.48 4.83 -9.94
CA ILE A 120 19.34 6.03 -10.01
C ILE A 120 18.61 7.23 -9.43
N SER A 121 17.39 7.46 -9.91
CA SER A 121 16.60 8.63 -9.55
C SER A 121 15.13 8.24 -9.50
N SER A 122 14.44 8.75 -8.49
CA SER A 122 12.99 8.73 -8.45
C SER A 122 12.50 10.16 -8.62
N GLU A 123 11.65 10.42 -9.61
CA GLU A 123 11.09 11.77 -9.86
C GLU A 123 10.14 12.24 -8.74
N ARG A 124 9.92 11.41 -7.71
CA ARG A 124 9.02 11.73 -6.62
C ARG A 124 9.66 12.71 -5.64
N ALA A 125 9.54 14.00 -5.96
CA ALA A 125 9.78 15.07 -5.01
C ALA A 125 8.95 14.83 -3.72
N PRO A 126 9.54 14.99 -2.53
CA PRO A 126 8.82 14.81 -1.28
C PRO A 126 7.59 15.72 -1.25
N ARG A 127 6.40 15.11 -1.24
CA ARG A 127 5.11 15.80 -1.40
C ARG A 127 4.75 16.74 -0.23
N ASN A 128 5.67 16.93 0.73
CA ASN A 128 5.49 17.64 1.99
C ASN A 128 6.43 18.82 2.23
N VAL A 129 7.26 19.28 1.27
CA VAL A 129 8.15 20.44 1.50
C VAL A 129 7.40 21.79 1.55
N GLY A 130 6.10 21.85 1.29
CA GLY A 130 5.37 23.14 1.14
C GLY A 130 4.10 23.32 1.97
N LYS A 131 3.55 22.28 2.62
CA LYS A 131 2.19 22.37 3.20
C LYS A 131 2.12 22.87 4.64
N THR A 132 3.23 22.98 5.37
CA THR A 132 3.22 23.47 6.77
C THR A 132 3.54 24.96 6.93
N ALA A 133 4.02 25.65 5.88
CA ALA A 133 4.25 27.10 5.94
C ALA A 133 2.96 27.91 5.69
N ARG A 134 2.10 27.47 4.76
CA ARG A 134 0.87 28.20 4.39
C ARG A 134 -0.23 28.13 5.46
N GLU A 135 -0.28 27.07 6.27
CA GLU A 135 -1.21 26.98 7.40
C GLU A 135 -0.72 27.70 8.65
N LYS A 136 0.60 27.77 8.91
CA LYS A 136 1.15 28.59 10.00
C LYS A 136 0.96 30.09 9.77
N ALA A 137 1.09 30.57 8.53
CA ALA A 137 0.89 31.98 8.17
C ALA A 137 -0.58 32.46 8.24
N LYS A 138 -1.55 31.54 8.11
CA LYS A 138 -2.98 31.87 8.26
C LYS A 138 -3.48 31.85 9.71
N LYS A 139 -2.73 31.25 10.64
CA LYS A 139 -3.07 31.24 12.08
C LYS A 139 -2.46 32.41 12.85
N SER A 140 -1.50 33.14 12.27
CA SER A 140 -0.88 34.33 12.87
C SER A 140 -1.60 35.65 12.55
N THR A 141 -2.62 35.66 11.68
CA THR A 141 -3.36 36.87 11.27
C THR A 141 -4.76 37.02 11.86
N SER A 142 -5.18 36.12 12.77
CA SER A 142 -6.45 36.21 13.51
C SER A 142 -6.26 36.24 15.03
N GLY A 143 -5.18 36.85 15.49
CA GLY A 143 -5.03 37.30 16.88
C GLY A 143 -5.86 38.56 17.13
N LYS A 144 -7.02 38.42 17.77
CA LYS A 144 -7.77 39.53 18.39
C LYS A 144 -6.95 40.10 19.55
N PRO A 145 -6.60 41.41 19.60
CA PRO A 145 -6.26 42.06 20.85
C PRO A 145 -7.51 42.70 21.46
N GLY A 146 -7.69 42.51 22.76
CA GLY A 146 -8.70 43.22 23.53
C GLY A 146 -8.33 44.68 23.79
N GLY A 147 -9.36 45.52 23.80
CA GLY A 147 -9.51 46.64 24.74
C GLY A 147 -8.97 48.02 24.37
N ARG A 148 -9.87 48.95 23.99
CA ARG A 148 -9.98 50.26 24.67
C ARG A 148 -11.30 50.99 24.37
N ARG A 149 -11.86 51.52 25.45
CA ARG A 149 -13.11 52.27 25.61
C ARG A 149 -12.89 53.76 25.30
N ARG A 150 -13.78 54.40 24.54
CA ARG A 150 -14.28 55.77 24.82
C ARG A 150 -15.54 56.13 24.02
N GLN A 151 -16.39 56.92 24.68
CA GLN A 151 -17.79 57.28 24.40
C GLN A 151 -17.97 58.40 23.35
N VAL A 152 -19.26 58.65 23.06
CA VAL A 152 -19.92 59.80 22.41
C VAL A 152 -20.16 59.58 20.92
N GLY A 153 -21.37 59.57 20.36
CA GLY A 153 -22.72 59.78 20.87
C GLY A 153 -23.62 60.07 19.66
N LYS A 154 -24.68 59.29 19.42
CA LYS A 154 -25.87 59.74 18.68
C LYS A 154 -27.03 58.80 18.99
N GLN A 155 -28.09 59.41 19.49
CA GLN A 155 -29.28 58.80 20.08
C GLN A 155 -30.41 58.76 19.05
N VAL A 156 -31.48 58.04 19.44
CA VAL A 156 -32.86 57.96 18.90
C VAL A 156 -33.04 56.99 17.71
N ASN A 157 -34.03 56.09 17.68
CA ASN A 157 -35.32 56.05 18.33
C ASN A 157 -35.90 54.62 18.29
N PHE A 158 -36.36 54.03 19.40
CA PHE A 158 -37.59 53.20 19.44
C PHE A 158 -37.93 52.81 20.90
N GLU A 159 -39.16 53.10 21.31
CA GLU A 159 -39.69 52.96 22.67
C GLU A 159 -39.98 51.50 23.07
N PRO A 160 -39.93 51.19 24.39
CA PRO A 160 -40.18 49.86 24.92
C PRO A 160 -41.63 49.70 25.37
N ASP A 161 -42.23 48.53 25.13
CA ASP A 161 -43.49 48.16 25.78
C ASP A 161 -43.32 46.82 26.52
N SER A 162 -42.93 46.94 27.79
CA SER A 162 -42.95 45.83 28.74
C SER A 162 -44.29 45.85 29.48
N ALA A 163 -45.33 45.35 28.81
CA ALA A 163 -46.53 44.89 29.47
C ALA A 163 -46.21 43.62 30.27
N PHE A 164 -46.01 43.83 31.57
CA PHE A 164 -46.63 43.05 32.64
C PHE A 164 -46.46 41.51 32.61
N ARG A 165 -45.68 41.00 33.59
CA ARG A 165 -46.03 39.93 34.57
C ARG A 165 -47.02 38.86 34.08
N LYS A 166 -46.78 37.54 34.23
CA LYS A 166 -46.60 36.80 35.50
C LYS A 166 -46.60 35.28 35.22
N GLU A 167 -46.01 34.51 36.14
CA GLU A 167 -46.29 33.11 36.56
C GLU A 167 -47.33 32.27 35.77
N LYS A 168 -46.99 31.03 35.36
CA LYS A 168 -47.28 29.74 36.06
C LYS A 168 -47.00 28.51 35.18
N GLU A 169 -46.82 27.37 35.83
CA GLU A 169 -46.57 26.00 35.35
C GLU A 169 -47.42 25.51 34.18
N THR A 170 -46.89 24.58 33.35
CA THR A 170 -47.32 23.16 33.29
C THR A 170 -46.59 22.34 32.19
N ALA A 171 -46.45 21.04 32.48
CA ALA A 171 -46.26 19.89 31.55
C ALA A 171 -44.86 19.52 30.99
N ARG A 172 -44.24 18.53 31.67
CA ARG A 172 -43.36 17.45 31.14
C ARG A 172 -44.07 16.63 30.01
N PRO A 173 -43.45 15.65 29.28
CA PRO A 173 -42.14 14.99 29.48
C PRO A 173 -41.31 14.69 28.18
N LYS A 174 -40.04 14.26 28.30
CA LYS A 174 -39.55 12.94 27.80
C LYS A 174 -38.03 12.69 27.99
N LYS A 175 -37.78 11.63 28.79
CA LYS A 175 -36.80 10.52 28.64
C LYS A 175 -35.29 10.79 28.63
N GLU A 176 -34.69 10.49 29.79
CA GLU A 176 -33.34 9.97 29.99
C GLU A 176 -33.18 8.51 29.52
N LYS A 177 -31.99 8.16 29.00
CA LYS A 177 -31.29 6.87 29.12
C LYS A 177 -29.79 7.14 28.84
N LYS A 178 -28.79 6.52 29.46
CA LYS A 178 -28.58 5.76 30.71
C LYS A 178 -27.05 5.56 30.77
N ALA A 179 -26.44 5.64 31.95
CA ALA A 179 -25.03 5.38 32.16
C ALA A 179 -24.74 3.92 32.59
N LYS A 180 -23.53 3.46 32.21
CA LYS A 180 -22.56 2.58 32.91
C LYS A 180 -22.78 1.05 33.09
N LYS A 181 -21.71 0.33 32.66
CA LYS A 181 -20.80 -0.60 33.38
C LYS A 181 -20.94 -2.15 33.25
N THR A 182 -19.88 -2.72 32.66
CA THR A 182 -18.93 -3.81 33.10
C THR A 182 -19.27 -5.31 33.12
N VAL A 183 -18.20 -6.06 32.77
CA VAL A 183 -17.85 -7.50 32.97
C VAL A 183 -18.54 -8.45 31.98
N GLY A 184 -17.92 -9.36 31.25
CA GLY A 184 -16.53 -9.84 31.08
C GLY A 184 -16.62 -11.30 30.60
N GLU A 185 -15.92 -11.72 29.55
CA GLU A 185 -15.67 -13.15 29.29
C GLU A 185 -14.51 -13.36 28.31
N ASN A 186 -13.68 -14.35 28.63
CA ASN A 186 -12.38 -14.68 28.07
C ASN A 186 -12.39 -16.18 27.80
N THR A 187 -12.67 -16.60 26.56
CA THR A 187 -12.68 -18.03 26.17
C THR A 187 -12.75 -18.15 24.65
N GLU A 188 -11.60 -18.24 23.97
CA GLU A 188 -11.42 -19.06 22.76
C GLU A 188 -9.97 -18.96 22.27
N ASN A 189 -9.06 -19.58 23.02
CA ASN A 189 -7.73 -19.90 22.53
C ASN A 189 -7.32 -21.27 23.07
N ARG A 190 -7.88 -22.33 22.46
CA ARG A 190 -7.48 -23.73 22.61
C ARG A 190 -8.28 -24.55 21.61
N ARG A 191 -7.65 -24.89 20.49
CA ARG A 191 -7.92 -26.01 19.54
C ARG A 191 -7.47 -25.61 18.14
N ARG A 192 -6.15 -25.64 17.91
CA ARG A 192 -5.51 -25.72 16.59
C ARG A 192 -4.01 -25.99 16.80
N ASP A 193 -3.70 -27.09 17.49
CA ASP A 193 -2.31 -27.53 17.67
C ASP A 193 -2.16 -29.06 17.72
N GLU A 194 -3.07 -29.79 17.04
CA GLU A 194 -3.09 -31.26 17.00
C GLU A 194 -3.09 -31.84 15.57
N SER A 195 -2.51 -31.14 14.59
CA SER A 195 -2.37 -31.64 13.22
C SER A 195 -0.93 -31.71 12.70
N GLN A 196 0.08 -31.63 13.58
CA GLN A 196 1.49 -31.85 13.24
C GLN A 196 2.13 -32.94 14.12
N ALA A 197 1.65 -34.19 14.02
CA ALA A 197 2.32 -35.33 14.67
C ALA A 197 2.10 -36.70 14.00
N ARG A 198 1.59 -36.76 12.76
CA ARG A 198 1.41 -38.01 12.01
C ARG A 198 1.85 -37.86 10.56
N GLY A 199 3.15 -38.00 10.33
CA GLY A 199 3.71 -37.96 8.97
C GLY A 199 5.21 -38.20 8.87
N LYS A 200 5.86 -38.70 9.93
CA LYS A 200 7.28 -39.05 9.92
C LYS A 200 7.48 -40.45 10.49
N GLU A 201 6.99 -41.48 9.80
CA GLU A 201 7.40 -42.85 10.11
C GLU A 201 7.25 -43.85 8.95
N GLU A 202 7.36 -43.46 7.68
CA GLU A 202 7.41 -44.43 6.57
C GLU A 202 8.29 -43.88 5.44
N ASP A 203 9.62 -44.02 5.58
CA ASP A 203 10.56 -44.20 4.43
C ASP A 203 12.02 -44.39 4.91
N ARG A 204 12.22 -45.38 5.79
CA ARG A 204 13.55 -45.88 6.15
C ARG A 204 13.60 -47.40 6.08
N ARG A 205 13.22 -47.98 4.93
CA ARG A 205 13.52 -49.38 4.61
C ARG A 205 13.58 -49.61 3.09
N VAL A 206 14.74 -49.35 2.47
CA VAL A 206 15.22 -50.23 1.39
C VAL A 206 16.74 -50.35 1.54
N ILE A 207 17.16 -51.60 1.73
CA ILE A 207 18.51 -52.08 1.98
C ILE A 207 18.94 -52.81 0.71
N ASP A 208 20.21 -52.62 0.34
CA ASP A 208 21.10 -53.40 -0.53
C ASP A 208 20.53 -54.54 -1.40
N LEU A 209 20.89 -54.49 -2.69
CA LEU A 209 20.99 -55.66 -3.57
C LEU A 209 22.31 -55.59 -4.37
N PRO A 210 23.13 -56.66 -4.39
CA PRO A 210 24.40 -56.72 -5.12
C PRO A 210 24.22 -57.14 -6.59
N SER A 211 25.10 -56.62 -7.46
CA SER A 211 25.20 -56.96 -8.89
C SER A 211 25.98 -58.27 -9.12
N PRO A 212 25.60 -59.10 -10.12
CA PRO A 212 26.50 -60.03 -10.79
C PRO A 212 27.17 -59.42 -12.03
#